data_AF-A0A1G9YI03-F1
#
_entry.id   AF-A0A1G9YI03-F1
#
_cell.length_a   1.000
_cell.length_b   1.000
_cell.length_c   1.000
_cell.angle_alpha   90.00
_cell.angle_beta   90.00
_cell.angle_gamma   90.00
#
_symmetry.space_group_name_H-M   'P 1'
#
loop_
_entity.id
_entity.type
_entity.pdbx_description
1 polymer ?
#
loop_
_entity_poly.entity_id
_entity_poly.type
_entity_poly.pdbx_seq_one_letter_code
_entity_poly.pdbx_strand_id
1 'polypeptide(L)'
;MAVRQGRTRLNEMDGSGDNVFVIATVTHIQDLASHKPYQKGLLRDGSLSSDDVRPFVVYDPDIKLEKGTRYKLNGFDHPYERFDEIQLLLGEGAYVEAFEK
;
A
#
# COMPACT_ATOMS: atom_id res chain seq x y z
N MET A 1 17.96 8.70 -1.51
CA MET A 1 16.54 8.33 -1.30
C MET A 1 16.06 9.12 -0.10
N ALA A 2 15.27 10.17 -0.33
CA ALA A 2 14.75 10.99 0.76
C ALA A 2 13.58 10.23 1.41
N VAL A 3 13.70 9.87 2.68
CA VAL A 3 12.56 9.40 3.46
C VAL A 3 11.70 10.64 3.72
N ARG A 4 10.48 10.72 3.19
CA ARG A 4 9.54 11.76 3.61
C ARG A 4 9.31 11.57 5.12
N GLN A 5 9.91 12.42 5.95
CA GLN A 5 9.77 12.36 7.39
C GLN A 5 8.34 12.76 7.76
N GLY A 6 7.46 11.78 7.90
CA GLY A 6 6.07 12.01 8.28
C GLY A 6 5.14 10.94 7.72
N ARG A 7 3.94 10.85 8.30
CA ARG A 7 2.86 10.02 7.76
C ARG A 7 2.40 10.64 6.44
N THR A 8 2.54 9.89 5.34
CA THR A 8 1.98 10.21 4.03
C THR A 8 0.52 9.75 3.98
N ARG A 9 -0.35 10.61 3.45
CA ARG A 9 -1.75 10.27 3.17
C ARG A 9 -1.86 9.57 1.84
N LEU A 10 -2.88 8.73 1.67
CA LEU A 10 -3.07 8.00 0.41
C LEU A 10 -3.36 8.91 -0.80
N ASN A 11 -3.94 10.10 -0.57
CA ASN A 11 -4.15 11.10 -1.61
C ASN A 11 -2.90 11.95 -1.95
N GLU A 12 -1.84 11.88 -1.14
CA GLU A 12 -0.57 12.58 -1.32
C GLU A 12 0.47 11.75 -2.07
N MET A 13 0.18 10.47 -2.32
CA MET A 13 1.01 9.62 -3.18
C MET A 13 0.91 10.13 -4.62
N ASP A 14 2.04 10.42 -5.22
CA ASP A 14 2.19 11.02 -6.56
C ASP A 14 2.87 10.07 -7.55
N GLY A 15 3.35 8.90 -7.09
CA GLY A 15 4.10 7.96 -7.91
C GLY A 15 5.54 8.39 -8.15
N SER A 16 6.13 9.14 -7.21
CA SER A 16 7.50 9.62 -7.30
C SER A 16 8.56 8.51 -7.19
N GLY A 17 8.21 7.36 -6.62
CA GLY A 17 9.19 6.31 -6.30
C GLY A 17 9.81 6.52 -4.93
N ASP A 18 9.29 7.46 -4.14
CA ASP A 18 9.79 7.75 -2.80
C ASP A 18 9.32 6.70 -1.80
N ASN A 19 10.12 6.50 -0.75
CA ASN A 19 9.69 5.68 0.36
C ASN A 19 8.71 6.49 1.23
N VAL A 20 7.49 5.98 1.35
CA VAL A 20 6.38 6.60 2.08
C VAL A 20 5.96 5.74 3.27
N PHE A 21 5.50 6.41 4.32
CA PHE A 21 4.93 5.75 5.50
C PHE A 21 3.44 6.07 5.58
N VAL A 22 2.58 5.07 5.40
CA VAL A 22 1.13 5.23 5.34
C VAL A 22 0.43 4.46 6.45
N ILE A 23 -0.74 4.95 6.89
CA ILE A 23 -1.61 4.22 7.82
C ILE A 23 -2.98 4.09 7.18
N ALA A 24 -3.34 2.86 6.80
CA ALA A 24 -4.53 2.59 6.01
C ALA A 24 -5.18 1.26 6.38
N THR A 25 -6.49 1.16 6.12
CA THR A 25 -7.30 -0.04 6.27
C THR A 25 -7.34 -0.81 4.97
N VAL A 26 -7.13 -2.12 5.04
CA VAL A 26 -7.24 -3.02 3.89
C VAL A 26 -8.71 -3.31 3.63
N THR A 27 -9.25 -2.80 2.52
CA THR A 27 -10.67 -2.96 2.18
C THR A 27 -10.92 -4.19 1.32
N HIS A 28 -9.92 -4.60 0.53
CA HIS A 28 -10.01 -5.73 -0.37
C HIS A 28 -8.65 -6.43 -0.50
N ILE A 29 -8.68 -7.75 -0.66
CA ILE A 29 -7.53 -8.57 -1.03
C ILE A 29 -7.91 -9.26 -2.33
N GLN A 30 -7.06 -9.10 -3.34
CA GLN A 30 -7.21 -9.73 -4.63
C GLN A 30 -6.50 -11.09 -4.60
N ASP A 31 -7.22 -12.14 -5.00
CA ASP A 31 -6.63 -13.47 -5.19
C ASP A 31 -5.70 -13.46 -6.41
N LEU A 32 -4.45 -13.88 -6.19
CA LEU A 32 -3.44 -13.96 -7.23
C LEU A 32 -3.17 -15.43 -7.56
N ALA A 33 -3.31 -15.78 -8.84
CA ALA A 33 -2.94 -17.10 -9.36
C ALA A 33 -1.44 -17.20 -9.72
N SER A 34 -0.62 -16.23 -9.32
CA SER A 34 0.80 -16.11 -9.69
C SER A 34 1.69 -16.20 -8.46
N HIS A 35 2.92 -16.72 -8.63
CA HIS A 35 3.92 -16.76 -7.57
C HIS A 35 4.42 -15.37 -7.15
N LYS A 36 4.34 -14.37 -8.04
CA LYS A 36 4.64 -12.97 -7.74
C LYS A 36 3.71 -12.03 -8.53
N PRO A 37 3.26 -10.90 -7.96
CA PRO A 37 3.38 -10.53 -6.53
C PRO A 37 2.66 -11.52 -5.61
N TYR A 38 3.04 -11.58 -4.33
CA TYR A 38 2.48 -12.54 -3.38
C TYR A 38 1.08 -12.13 -2.89
N GLN A 39 0.82 -10.83 -2.82
CA GLN A 39 -0.49 -10.30 -2.47
C GLN A 39 -0.75 -8.98 -3.18
N LYS A 40 -2.00 -8.74 -3.54
CA LYS A 40 -2.51 -7.45 -4.02
C LYS A 40 -3.80 -7.13 -3.31
N GLY A 41 -4.15 -5.86 -3.27
CA GLY A 41 -5.42 -5.44 -2.70
C GLY A 41 -5.60 -3.93 -2.73
N LEU A 42 -6.55 -3.47 -1.94
CA LEU A 42 -6.95 -2.07 -1.86
C LEU A 42 -6.81 -1.55 -0.44
N LEU A 43 -6.24 -0.36 -0.33
CA LEU A 43 -6.11 0.43 0.89
C LEU A 43 -7.09 1.59 0.87
N ARG A 44 -7.52 1.97 2.06
CA ARG A 44 -8.31 3.17 2.31
C ARG A 44 -7.86 3.86 3.58
N ASP A 45 -7.87 5.18 3.57
CA ASP A 45 -7.73 6.00 4.76
C ASP A 45 -8.76 7.13 4.75
N GLY A 46 -8.77 7.95 5.79
CA GLY A 46 -9.68 9.11 5.88
C GLY A 46 -9.29 10.30 5.00
N SER A 47 -8.23 10.20 4.19
CA SER A 47 -7.82 11.26 3.26
C SER A 47 -8.47 11.14 1.88
N LEU A 48 -8.96 9.94 1.56
CA LEU A 48 -9.65 9.61 0.31
C LEU A 48 -11.15 9.90 0.40
N SER A 49 -11.79 10.22 -0.73
CA SER A 49 -13.25 10.35 -0.86
C SER A 49 -13.96 9.06 -0.47
N SER A 50 -15.29 9.11 -0.35
CA SER A 50 -16.12 7.94 -0.03
C SER A 50 -15.89 6.74 -0.94
N ASP A 51 -15.49 6.98 -2.20
CA ASP A 51 -15.38 5.97 -3.25
C ASP A 51 -13.94 5.76 -3.74
N ASP A 52 -12.97 6.47 -3.15
CA ASP A 52 -11.57 6.39 -3.55
C ASP A 52 -10.81 5.33 -2.74
N VAL A 53 -9.94 4.61 -3.43
CA VAL A 53 -9.06 3.56 -2.88
C VAL A 53 -7.66 3.68 -3.49
N ARG A 54 -6.65 3.16 -2.81
CA ARG A 54 -5.30 3.01 -3.37
C ARG A 54 -4.90 1.55 -3.45
N PRO A 55 -4.48 1.05 -4.62
CA PRO A 55 -3.93 -0.29 -4.73
C PRO A 55 -2.65 -0.45 -3.89
N PHE A 56 -2.46 -1.65 -3.36
CA PHE A 56 -1.16 -2.06 -2.82
C PHE A 56 -0.73 -3.38 -3.44
N VAL A 57 0.58 -3.59 -3.48
CA VAL A 57 1.22 -4.79 -4.01
C VAL A 57 2.31 -5.24 -3.06
N VAL A 58 2.29 -6.52 -2.72
CA VAL A 58 3.27 -7.16 -1.84
C VAL A 58 4.18 -8.06 -2.67
N TYR A 59 5.48 -7.77 -2.65
CA TYR A 59 6.53 -8.58 -3.26
C TYR A 59 7.39 -9.32 -2.23
N ASP A 60 7.23 -9.02 -0.94
CA ASP A 60 7.84 -9.77 0.16
C ASP A 60 6.94 -10.95 0.57
N PRO A 61 7.42 -12.22 0.53
CA PRO A 61 6.62 -13.37 0.91
C PRO A 61 6.25 -13.42 2.40
N ASP A 62 7.01 -12.72 3.27
CA ASP A 62 6.80 -12.74 4.72
C ASP A 62 5.71 -11.74 5.15
N ILE A 63 5.29 -10.85 4.24
CA ILE A 63 4.23 -9.88 4.48
C ILE A 63 2.88 -10.46 4.06
N LYS A 64 1.94 -10.50 5.00
CA LYS A 64 0.55 -10.90 4.74
C LYS A 64 -0.43 -9.95 5.43
N LEU A 65 -1.22 -9.25 4.64
CA LEU A 65 -2.27 -8.35 5.13
C LEU A 65 -3.62 -9.05 5.20
N GLU A 66 -4.45 -8.63 6.17
CA GLU A 66 -5.82 -9.11 6.37
C GLU A 66 -6.85 -8.03 6.01
N LYS A 67 -7.90 -8.43 5.29
CA LYS A 67 -9.03 -7.55 5.00
C LYS A 67 -9.71 -7.11 6.30
N GLY A 68 -10.07 -5.84 6.37
CA GLY A 68 -10.68 -5.20 7.53
C GLY A 68 -9.67 -4.64 8.53
N THR A 69 -8.42 -5.10 8.49
CA THR A 69 -7.39 -4.66 9.43
C THR A 69 -6.72 -3.38 8.95
N ARG A 70 -6.42 -2.49 9.89
CA ARG A 70 -5.67 -1.25 9.69
C ARG A 70 -4.21 -1.47 10.02
N TYR A 71 -3.34 -1.07 9.09
CA TYR A 71 -1.90 -1.26 9.20
C TYR A 71 -1.15 0.06 9.12
N LYS A 72 0.01 0.10 9.79
CA LYS A 72 1.12 1.00 9.45
C LYS A 72 1.99 0.31 8.43
N LEU A 73 2.24 0.96 7.31
CA LEU A 73 2.95 0.40 6.17
C LEU A 73 4.08 1.36 5.76
N ASN A 74 5.28 0.84 5.56
CA ASN A 74 6.37 1.55 4.89
C ASN A 74 6.66 0.85 3.56
N GLY A 75 6.60 1.61 2.47
CA GLY A 75 6.78 1.08 1.12
C GLY A 75 7.04 2.19 0.12
N PHE A 76 7.22 1.81 -1.14
CA PHE A 76 7.47 2.77 -2.21
C PHE A 76 6.16 3.15 -2.88
N ASP A 77 5.92 4.44 -3.08
CA ASP A 77 4.86 4.84 -3.99
C ASP A 77 5.32 4.59 -5.44
N HIS A 78 4.44 4.05 -6.27
CA HIS A 78 4.82 3.68 -7.62
C HIS A 78 3.68 3.97 -8.59
N PRO A 79 3.95 4.61 -9.74
CA PRO A 79 2.97 4.77 -10.78
C PRO A 79 2.86 3.46 -11.56
N TYR A 80 1.64 3.01 -11.78
CA TYR A 80 1.33 1.87 -12.63
C TYR A 80 0.71 2.35 -13.93
N GLU A 81 1.58 2.68 -14.88
CA GLU A 81 1.25 3.36 -16.15
C GLU A 81 0.13 2.67 -16.94
N ARG A 82 0.03 1.33 -16.86
CA ARG A 82 -0.96 0.57 -17.62
C ARG A 82 -2.41 0.95 -17.27
N PHE A 83 -2.67 1.37 -16.03
CA PHE A 83 -4.00 1.81 -15.59
C PHE A 83 -4.03 3.26 -15.12
N ASP A 84 -2.93 4.01 -15.28
CA ASP A 84 -2.79 5.38 -14.76
C ASP A 84 -3.09 5.47 -13.25
N GLU A 85 -2.65 4.44 -12.50
CA GLU A 85 -2.94 4.30 -11.07
C GLU A 85 -1.67 4.46 -10.24
N ILE A 86 -1.81 5.02 -9.03
CA ILE A 86 -0.70 5.10 -8.06
C ILE A 86 -0.91 4.01 -7.01
N GLN A 87 0.10 3.18 -6.81
CA GLN A 87 0.06 2.02 -5.91
C GLN A 87 1.17 2.07 -4.87
N LEU A 88 0.93 1.42 -3.72
CA LEU A 88 1.95 1.20 -2.69
C LEU A 88 2.64 -0.15 -2.92
N LEU A 89 3.96 -0.14 -3.09
CA LEU A 89 4.78 -1.34 -3.21
C LEU A 89 5.44 -1.70 -1.87
N LEU A 90 5.11 -2.89 -1.36
CA LEU A 90 5.73 -3.49 -0.19
C LEU A 90 6.75 -4.53 -0.67
N GLY A 91 7.99 -4.10 -0.83
CA GLY A 91 9.13 -4.94 -1.21
C GLY A 91 9.85 -5.55 -0.03
N GLU A 92 10.99 -6.19 -0.30
CA GLU A 92 11.86 -6.79 0.72
C GLU A 92 12.29 -5.74 1.76
N GLY A 93 12.06 -6.04 3.04
CA GLY A 93 12.38 -5.13 4.15
C GLY A 93 11.34 -4.02 4.38
N ALA A 94 10.17 -4.08 3.74
CA ALA A 94 9.06 -3.20 4.04
C ALA A 94 8.57 -3.39 5.48
N TYR A 95 8.31 -2.29 6.19
CA TYR A 95 7.76 -2.36 7.54
C TYR A 95 6.23 -2.47 7.50
N VAL A 96 5.69 -3.47 8.17
CA VAL A 96 4.25 -3.71 8.29
C VAL A 96 3.90 -4.05 9.73
N GLU A 97 3.02 -3.26 10.33
CA GLU A 97 2.53 -3.47 11.69
C GLU A 97 1.02 -3.28 11.73
N ALA A 98 0.29 -4.25 12.29
CA ALA A 98 -1.13 -4.10 12.55
C ALA A 98 -1.35 -3.04 13.63
N PHE A 99 -2.20 -2.06 13.34
CA PHE A 99 -2.53 -0.96 14.25
C PHE A 99 -3.87 -1.19 14.95
N GLU A 100 -4.87 -1.69 14.21
CA GLU A 100 -6.25 -1.86 14.69
C GLU A 100 -6.95 -2.91 13.81
N LYS A 101 -7.80 -3.77 14.39
CA LYS A 101 -8.52 -4.84 13.67
C LYS A 101 -10.03 -4.62 13.72
#